data_AF-A0A1I0R9Z5-F1
#
_entry.id   AF-A0A1I0R9Z5-F1
#
_cell.length_a   1.000
_cell.length_b   1.000
_cell.length_c   1.000
_cell.angle_alpha   90.00
_cell.angle_beta   90.00
_cell.angle_gamma   90.00
#
_symmetry.space_group_name_H-M   'P 1'
#
loop_
_entity.id
_entity.type
_entity.pdbx_description
1 polymer ?
#
loop_
_entity_poly.entity_id
_entity_poly.type
_entity_poly.pdbx_seq_one_letter_code
_entity_poly.pdbx_strand_id
1 'polypeptide(L)'
;MKKELENTLEPTVEDANVIGNRKEIDNQQEAEMKIKLYISAEYLSELKPEASEIFTECESGSRYYAELPANIEEDDYLQDSIIACCEILLIMMNPKYEIDDDTDLSCELLKLGKSESSFNLLINIKYPSVEDTFNDILLFKECEVEEFLYSFELIGDQRMFMPN
;
A
#
# COMPACT_ATOMS: atom_id res chain seq x y z
N MET A 1 -54.70 -48.72 -27.69
CA MET A 1 -55.09 -47.89 -26.52
C MET A 1 -54.24 -48.36 -25.35
N LYS A 2 -53.36 -47.49 -24.81
CA LYS A 2 -53.44 -46.91 -23.45
C LYS A 2 -53.58 -48.01 -22.37
N LYS A 3 -52.80 -48.08 -21.29
CA LYS A 3 -51.89 -47.15 -20.60
C LYS A 3 -51.41 -47.93 -19.34
N GLU A 4 -50.23 -47.57 -18.81
CA GLU A 4 -49.91 -47.53 -17.36
C GLU A 4 -49.86 -48.89 -16.62
N LEU A 5 -48.99 -49.20 -15.64
CA LEU A 5 -48.14 -48.43 -14.73
C LEU A 5 -47.11 -49.41 -14.11
N GLU A 6 -45.92 -48.90 -13.79
CA GLU A 6 -45.03 -49.21 -12.64
C GLU A 6 -44.63 -50.67 -12.31
N ASN A 7 -43.35 -51.05 -12.52
CA ASN A 7 -42.17 -50.90 -11.65
C ASN A 7 -42.09 -51.92 -10.50
N THR A 8 -41.16 -52.89 -10.60
CA THR A 8 -40.05 -53.13 -9.63
C THR A 8 -39.35 -54.44 -9.97
N LEU A 9 -38.08 -54.33 -10.38
CA LEU A 9 -37.11 -55.43 -10.40
C LEU A 9 -35.87 -54.90 -9.67
N GLU A 10 -35.60 -55.44 -8.49
CA GLU A 10 -34.29 -55.44 -7.85
C GLU A 10 -33.74 -56.88 -7.87
N PRO A 11 -32.47 -57.14 -7.50
CA PRO A 11 -31.26 -56.58 -8.09
C PRO A 11 -30.23 -57.71 -8.37
N THR A 12 -29.11 -57.35 -9.00
CA THR A 12 -27.75 -57.99 -9.06
C THR A 12 -27.18 -57.60 -10.44
N VAL A 13 -25.97 -57.08 -10.62
CA VAL A 13 -24.65 -57.45 -10.10
C VAL A 13 -23.71 -56.22 -10.19
N GLU A 14 -22.89 -56.06 -9.15
CA GLU A 14 -21.55 -55.44 -9.03
C GLU A 14 -21.11 -54.23 -9.90
N ASP A 15 -20.69 -53.20 -9.17
CA ASP A 15 -19.53 -52.31 -9.38
C ASP A 15 -19.48 -51.43 -10.63
N ALA A 16 -20.21 -50.32 -10.55
CA ALA A 16 -19.70 -49.05 -11.01
C ALA A 16 -20.01 -47.98 -9.95
N ASN A 17 -18.99 -47.37 -9.35
CA ASN A 17 -19.15 -46.02 -8.87
C ASN A 17 -17.95 -45.13 -9.15
N VAL A 18 -18.26 -44.11 -9.93
CA VAL A 18 -17.45 -42.96 -10.31
C VAL A 18 -17.37 -42.04 -9.09
N ILE A 19 -16.16 -41.83 -8.56
CA ILE A 19 -15.81 -40.65 -7.74
C ILE A 19 -14.36 -40.33 -8.17
N GLY A 20 -14.08 -39.30 -8.96
CA GLY A 20 -14.54 -37.94 -8.71
C GLY A 20 -13.61 -37.19 -7.75
N ASN A 21 -12.32 -37.52 -7.66
CA ASN A 21 -11.35 -36.67 -6.95
C ASN A 21 -10.94 -35.51 -7.84
N ARG A 22 -11.84 -34.51 -7.95
CA ARG A 22 -11.45 -33.13 -8.25
C ARG A 22 -10.49 -32.72 -7.13
N LYS A 23 -9.25 -32.42 -7.49
CA LYS A 23 -8.39 -31.57 -6.66
C LYS A 23 -9.14 -30.25 -6.53
N GLU A 24 -9.72 -29.99 -5.36
CA GLU A 24 -9.97 -28.63 -4.91
C GLU A 24 -8.60 -27.96 -4.84
N ILE A 25 -8.31 -27.19 -5.88
CA ILE A 25 -7.25 -26.18 -5.80
C ILE A 25 -7.93 -25.05 -5.05
N ASP A 26 -7.70 -24.99 -3.75
CA ASP A 26 -7.92 -23.78 -2.96
C ASP A 26 -7.02 -22.70 -3.55
N ASN A 27 -7.51 -22.01 -4.58
CA ASN A 27 -7.04 -20.68 -4.94
C ASN A 27 -7.65 -19.72 -3.91
N GLN A 28 -7.13 -19.75 -2.69
CA GLN A 28 -7.22 -18.56 -1.83
C GLN A 28 -6.24 -17.56 -2.42
N GLN A 29 -6.76 -16.73 -3.33
CA GLN A 29 -6.07 -15.52 -3.72
C GLN A 29 -6.14 -14.61 -2.50
N GLU A 30 -5.06 -14.56 -1.72
CA GLU A 30 -4.92 -13.60 -0.62
C GLU A 30 -5.26 -12.22 -1.18
N ALA A 31 -6.22 -11.55 -0.54
CA ALA A 31 -6.71 -10.28 -1.03
C ALA A 31 -5.68 -9.20 -0.70
N GLU A 32 -4.91 -8.81 -1.70
CA GLU A 32 -3.84 -7.82 -1.59
C GLU A 32 -4.42 -6.42 -1.36
N MET A 33 -3.93 -5.72 -0.32
CA MET A 33 -4.33 -4.36 -0.04
C MET A 33 -3.53 -3.40 -0.93
N LYS A 34 -4.24 -2.49 -1.59
CA LYS A 34 -3.60 -1.46 -2.42
C LYS A 34 -3.36 -0.20 -1.61
N ILE A 35 -2.14 0.32 -1.67
CA ILE A 35 -1.79 1.59 -1.06
C ILE A 35 -1.51 2.61 -2.15
N LYS A 36 -2.32 3.68 -2.21
CA LYS A 36 -2.16 4.75 -3.18
C LYS A 36 -1.70 6.04 -2.53
N LEU A 37 -0.51 6.48 -2.91
CA LEU A 37 0.03 7.78 -2.54
C LEU A 37 -0.20 8.77 -3.68
N TYR A 38 -0.87 9.88 -3.37
CA TYR A 38 -1.04 11.02 -4.27
C TYR A 38 -0.07 12.15 -3.93
N ILE A 39 0.44 12.81 -4.97
CA ILE A 39 1.26 14.03 -4.86
C ILE A 39 0.87 15.06 -5.92
N SER A 40 1.21 16.32 -5.68
CA SER A 40 1.08 17.39 -6.67
C SER A 40 2.23 17.37 -7.69
N ALA A 41 2.06 18.10 -8.80
CA ALA A 41 3.13 18.32 -9.77
C ALA A 41 4.38 18.99 -9.16
N GLU A 42 4.18 19.85 -8.16
CA GLU A 42 5.25 20.53 -7.44
C GLU A 42 6.14 19.50 -6.72
N TYR A 43 5.54 18.61 -5.92
CA TYR A 43 6.29 17.57 -5.22
C TYR A 43 6.95 16.58 -6.17
N LEU A 44 6.29 16.20 -7.28
CA LEU A 44 6.90 15.32 -8.28
C LEU A 44 8.18 15.96 -8.87
N SER A 45 8.19 17.28 -9.08
CA SER A 45 9.34 18.00 -9.63
C SER A 45 10.55 18.06 -8.70
N GLU A 46 10.36 17.80 -7.40
CA GLU A 46 11.44 17.71 -6.41
C GLU A 46 12.08 16.31 -6.35
N LEU A 47 11.42 15.29 -6.91
CA LEU A 47 11.93 13.92 -6.89
C LEU A 47 12.97 13.71 -7.99
N LYS A 48 13.77 12.64 -7.84
CA LYS A 48 14.69 12.16 -8.88
C LYS A 48 13.90 11.84 -10.17
N PRO A 49 14.51 11.99 -11.37
CA PRO A 49 13.83 11.80 -12.65
C PRO A 49 13.07 10.47 -12.79
N GLU A 50 13.60 9.39 -12.19
CA GLU A 50 13.03 8.05 -12.17
C GLU A 50 11.62 8.01 -11.54
N ALA A 51 11.27 8.99 -10.69
CA ALA A 51 9.92 9.08 -10.10
C ALA A 51 8.83 9.24 -11.16
N SER A 52 9.14 9.88 -12.28
CA SER A 52 8.18 10.06 -13.39
C SER A 52 7.78 8.74 -14.05
N GLU A 53 8.57 7.68 -13.87
CA GLU A 53 8.24 6.34 -14.38
C GLU A 53 7.31 5.56 -13.43
N ILE A 54 7.25 5.96 -12.16
CA ILE A 54 6.48 5.31 -11.10
C ILE A 54 5.13 6.01 -10.91
N PHE A 55 5.13 7.33 -10.94
CA PHE A 55 3.94 8.14 -10.72
C PHE A 55 3.10 8.28 -12.00
N THR A 56 1.83 7.89 -11.91
CA THR A 56 0.84 8.01 -12.97
C THR A 56 0.05 9.32 -12.82
N GLU A 57 -0.06 10.07 -13.92
CA GLU A 57 -0.84 11.30 -13.99
C GLU A 57 -2.35 11.03 -13.86
N CYS A 58 -3.05 11.82 -13.04
CA CYS A 58 -4.51 11.82 -12.98
C CYS A 58 -5.11 12.65 -14.13
N GLU A 59 -6.40 12.45 -14.45
CA GLU A 59 -7.08 13.05 -15.61
C GLU A 59 -6.93 14.59 -15.76
N SER A 60 -6.67 15.31 -14.66
CA SER A 60 -6.52 16.78 -14.63
C SER A 60 -5.09 17.30 -14.77
N GLY A 61 -4.06 16.44 -14.79
CA GLY A 61 -2.64 16.81 -14.88
C GLY A 61 -2.06 17.60 -13.72
N SER A 62 -2.85 17.81 -12.66
CA SER A 62 -2.44 18.55 -11.45
C SER A 62 -2.05 17.63 -10.29
N ARG A 63 -2.28 16.33 -10.44
CA ARG A 63 -2.13 15.32 -9.40
C ARG A 63 -1.60 14.04 -10.02
N TYR A 64 -0.71 13.39 -9.29
CA TYR A 64 -0.07 12.15 -9.69
C TYR A 64 -0.24 11.13 -8.57
N TYR A 65 -0.23 9.84 -8.90
CA TYR A 65 -0.30 8.78 -7.91
C TYR A 65 0.63 7.62 -8.23
N ALA A 66 1.10 6.98 -7.18
CA ALA A 66 1.77 5.68 -7.25
C ALA A 66 0.97 4.68 -6.42
N GLU A 67 0.86 3.46 -6.92
CA GLU A 67 0.23 2.34 -6.22
C GLU A 67 1.32 1.36 -5.79
N LEU A 68 1.43 1.11 -4.49
CA LEU A 68 2.24 0.02 -3.97
C LEU A 68 1.34 -1.17 -3.64
N PRO A 69 1.68 -2.37 -4.13
CA PRO A 69 1.12 -3.59 -3.58
C PRO A 69 1.55 -3.72 -2.12
N ALA A 70 0.60 -3.87 -1.21
CA ALA A 70 0.84 -4.25 0.17
C ALA A 70 0.19 -5.61 0.43
N ASN A 71 1.02 -6.64 0.53
CA ASN A 71 0.60 -7.88 1.17
C ASN A 71 0.57 -7.59 2.67
N ILE A 72 -0.59 -7.17 3.16
CA ILE A 72 -0.82 -6.99 4.59
C ILE A 72 -1.26 -8.35 5.11
N GLU A 73 -0.35 -9.09 5.74
CA GLU A 73 -0.67 -10.33 6.44
C GLU A 73 -1.58 -10.02 7.66
N GLU A 74 -2.21 -11.03 8.27
CA GLU A 74 -3.11 -10.85 9.44
C GLU A 74 -2.46 -10.08 10.61
N ASP A 75 -1.12 -10.10 10.70
CA ASP A 75 -0.32 -9.45 11.74
C ASP A 75 0.35 -8.14 11.28
N ASP A 76 0.22 -7.75 10.01
CA ASP A 76 0.83 -6.53 9.50
C ASP A 76 -0.01 -5.29 9.81
N TYR A 77 0.65 -4.23 10.30
CA TYR A 77 -0.01 -2.96 10.56
C TYR A 77 0.04 -2.09 9.29
N LEU A 78 -1.14 -1.63 8.83
CA LEU A 78 -1.27 -0.67 7.72
C LEU A 78 -0.31 0.54 7.83
N GLN A 79 0.00 0.96 9.05
CA GLN A 79 0.94 2.04 9.34
C GLN A 79 2.35 1.76 8.78
N ASP A 80 2.82 0.52 8.85
CA ASP A 80 4.16 0.13 8.44
C ASP A 80 4.24 0.15 6.91
N SER A 81 3.17 -0.29 6.24
CA SER A 81 3.04 -0.20 4.79
C SER A 81 2.95 1.25 4.29
N ILE A 82 2.29 2.14 5.04
CA ILE A 82 2.28 3.58 4.75
C ILE A 82 3.69 4.16 4.89
N ILE A 83 4.41 3.82 5.96
CA ILE A 83 5.79 4.28 6.20
C ILE A 83 6.70 3.82 5.05
N ALA A 84 6.69 2.53 4.72
CA ALA A 84 7.50 1.98 3.64
C ALA A 84 7.20 2.65 2.28
N CYS A 85 5.91 2.90 1.99
CA CYS A 85 5.48 3.63 0.81
C CYS A 85 6.11 5.04 0.76
N CYS A 86 6.05 5.80 1.86
CA CYS A 86 6.63 7.13 1.95
C CYS A 86 8.16 7.12 1.87
N GLU A 87 8.82 6.19 2.55
CA GLU A 87 10.28 6.07 2.52
C GLU A 87 10.79 5.87 1.10
N ILE A 88 10.22 4.89 0.39
CA ILE A 88 10.62 4.57 -0.97
C ILE A 88 10.30 5.72 -1.92
N LEU A 89 9.04 6.18 -1.94
CA LEU A 89 8.57 7.09 -3.00
C LEU A 89 8.90 8.56 -2.76
N LEU A 90 9.01 8.99 -1.50
CA LEU A 90 9.16 10.41 -1.15
C LEU A 90 10.52 10.72 -0.53
N ILE A 91 11.13 9.79 0.22
CA ILE A 91 12.36 10.08 0.96
C ILE A 91 13.58 9.65 0.15
N MET A 92 13.69 8.37 -0.19
CA MET A 92 14.81 7.82 -0.95
C MET A 92 14.90 8.39 -2.38
N MET A 93 13.75 8.74 -2.96
CA MET A 93 13.67 9.37 -4.26
C MET A 93 13.85 10.89 -4.24
N ASN A 94 13.88 11.55 -3.08
CA ASN A 94 14.05 12.99 -3.03
C ASN A 94 15.51 13.36 -2.69
N PRO A 95 16.24 14.03 -3.60
CA PRO A 95 17.61 14.46 -3.35
C PRO A 95 17.78 15.34 -2.11
N LYS A 96 16.72 16.02 -1.64
CA LYS A 96 16.78 16.91 -0.46
C LYS A 96 17.23 16.20 0.82
N TYR A 97 17.03 14.88 0.90
CA TYR A 97 17.33 14.09 2.09
C TYR A 97 18.70 13.42 2.04
N GLU A 98 19.37 13.38 0.88
CA GLU A 98 20.72 12.83 0.71
C GLU A 98 20.89 11.42 1.34
N ILE A 99 19.87 10.55 1.22
CA ILE A 99 19.90 9.20 1.80
C ILE A 99 20.95 8.33 1.08
N ASP A 100 21.86 7.76 1.86
CA ASP A 100 22.85 6.75 1.45
C ASP A 100 22.86 5.53 2.41
N ASP A 101 23.74 4.56 2.14
CA ASP A 101 23.84 3.32 2.92
C ASP A 101 24.32 3.53 4.38
N ASP A 102 24.98 4.66 4.66
CA ASP A 102 25.49 4.99 5.99
C ASP A 102 24.50 5.87 6.78
N THR A 103 23.39 6.25 6.16
CA THR A 103 22.37 7.13 6.76
C THR A 103 21.39 6.31 7.60
N ASP A 104 21.21 6.71 8.86
CA ASP A 104 20.20 6.12 9.74
C ASP A 104 18.87 6.89 9.60
N LEU A 105 17.94 6.30 8.84
CA LEU A 105 16.59 6.80 8.58
C LEU A 105 15.58 6.11 9.48
N SER A 106 14.76 6.89 10.17
CA SER A 106 13.59 6.38 10.87
C SER A 106 12.39 7.29 10.67
N CYS A 107 11.22 6.68 10.51
CA CYS A 107 9.97 7.37 10.30
C CYS A 107 8.93 6.98 11.35
N GLU A 108 8.12 7.95 11.78
CA GLU A 108 7.04 7.73 12.73
C GLU A 108 5.75 8.37 12.25
N LEU A 109 4.64 7.62 12.29
CA LEU A 109 3.31 8.14 11.98
C LEU A 109 2.68 8.81 13.21
N LEU A 110 2.40 10.10 13.09
CA LEU A 110 1.80 10.92 14.13
C LEU A 110 0.36 11.28 13.76
N LYS A 111 -0.62 10.75 14.51
CA LYS A 111 -2.04 11.16 14.41
C LYS A 111 -2.30 12.35 15.33
N LEU A 112 -2.52 13.53 14.75
CA LEU A 112 -2.91 14.72 15.52
C LEU A 112 -4.43 14.75 15.70
N GLY A 113 -4.91 14.15 16.79
CA GLY A 113 -6.31 14.24 17.22
C GLY A 113 -7.26 13.21 16.59
N LYS A 114 -8.52 13.23 17.03
CA LYS A 114 -9.57 12.26 16.64
C LYS A 114 -10.51 12.76 15.53
N SER A 115 -10.33 13.99 15.04
CA SER A 115 -11.33 14.68 14.22
C SER A 115 -10.92 14.98 12.79
N GLU A 116 -9.69 14.70 12.37
CA GLU A 116 -9.23 15.00 11.02
C GLU A 116 -8.72 13.73 10.32
N SER A 117 -9.18 13.52 9.09
CA SER A 117 -8.72 12.50 8.14
C SER A 117 -7.33 12.88 7.63
N SER A 118 -6.40 13.09 8.54
CA SER A 118 -5.04 13.53 8.28
C SER A 118 -4.08 12.89 9.26
N PHE A 119 -2.85 12.71 8.81
CA PHE A 119 -1.76 12.20 9.63
C PHE A 119 -0.47 12.88 9.20
N ASN A 120 0.53 12.80 10.05
CA ASN A 120 1.85 13.33 9.75
C ASN A 120 2.85 12.18 9.76
N LEU A 121 3.85 12.27 8.91
CA LEU A 121 5.04 11.43 8.99
C LEU A 121 6.18 12.28 9.51
N LEU A 122 6.68 11.96 10.69
CA LEU A 122 7.92 12.51 11.19
C LEU A 122 9.08 11.71 10.57
N ILE A 123 9.98 12.42 9.90
CA ILE A 123 11.19 11.89 9.29
C ILE A 123 12.35 12.29 10.18
N ASN A 124 13.11 11.32 10.67
CA ASN A 124 14.34 11.53 11.42
C ASN A 124 15.50 10.93 10.64
N ILE A 125 16.49 11.75 10.33
CA ILE A 125 17.68 11.32 9.59
C ILE A 125 18.91 11.66 10.40
N LYS A 126 19.72 10.63 10.70
CA LYS A 126 20.99 10.78 11.39
C LYS A 126 22.13 10.48 10.42
N TYR A 127 22.82 11.54 10.01
CA TYR A 127 23.97 11.45 9.12
C TYR A 127 25.25 11.08 9.89
N PRO A 128 26.18 10.28 9.31
CA PRO A 128 27.39 9.81 10.00
C PRO A 128 28.29 10.92 10.57
N SER A 129 28.34 12.06 9.90
CA SER A 129 29.25 13.17 10.22
C SER A 129 28.56 14.37 10.89
N VAL A 130 27.27 14.26 11.22
CA VAL A 130 26.48 15.35 11.80
C VAL A 130 26.04 14.94 13.20
N GLU A 131 26.29 15.78 14.21
CA GLU A 131 25.91 15.49 15.60
C GLU A 131 24.39 15.57 15.80
N ASP A 132 23.73 16.50 15.13
CA ASP A 132 22.29 16.68 15.22
C ASP A 132 21.54 15.76 14.26
N THR A 133 20.32 15.39 14.64
CA THR A 133 19.39 14.68 13.78
C THR A 133 18.65 15.69 12.92
N PHE A 134 18.61 15.45 11.61
CA PHE A 134 17.73 16.19 10.70
C PHE A 134 16.29 15.73 10.91
N ASN A 135 15.36 16.68 10.98
CA ASN A 135 13.96 16.43 11.23
C ASN A 135 13.09 17.14 10.18
N ASP A 136 12.21 16.39 9.54
CA ASP A 136 11.20 16.92 8.61
C ASP A 136 9.84 16.28 8.92
N ILE A 137 8.77 17.00 8.61
CA ILE A 137 7.41 16.52 8.79
C ILE A 137 6.68 16.60 7.46
N LEU A 138 6.14 15.47 7.01
CA LEU A 138 5.23 15.43 5.87
C LEU A 138 3.80 15.36 6.38
N LEU A 139 2.91 16.14 5.80
CA LEU A 139 1.50 16.24 6.15
C LEU A 139 0.68 15.54 5.08
N PHE A 140 -0.14 14.58 5.52
CA PHE A 140 -0.97 13.78 4.64
C PHE A 140 -2.45 13.92 4.95
N LYS A 141 -3.26 13.83 3.91
CA LYS A 141 -4.71 13.72 4.00
C LYS A 141 -5.16 12.34 3.51
N GLU A 142 -5.91 11.62 4.33
CA GLU A 142 -6.60 10.41 3.90
C GLU A 142 -7.67 10.76 2.85
N CYS A 143 -7.66 10.01 1.75
CA CYS A 143 -8.55 10.24 0.61
C CYS A 143 -9.67 9.21 0.57
N GLU A 144 -9.33 7.93 0.67
CA GLU A 144 -10.27 6.81 0.51
C GLU A 144 -9.80 5.61 1.34
N VAL A 145 -10.74 4.97 2.03
CA VAL A 145 -10.51 3.78 2.86
C VAL A 145 -11.61 2.77 2.54
N GLU A 146 -11.24 1.71 1.84
CA GLU A 146 -12.09 0.57 1.49
C GLU A 146 -11.45 -0.74 1.96
N GLU A 147 -12.14 -1.86 1.75
CA GLU A 147 -11.68 -3.20 2.18
C GLU A 147 -10.30 -3.58 1.64
N PHE A 148 -9.97 -3.16 0.40
CA PHE A 148 -8.72 -3.51 -0.28
C PHE A 148 -7.98 -2.28 -0.82
N LEU A 149 -8.32 -1.08 -0.33
CA LEU A 149 -7.72 0.16 -0.78
C LEU A 149 -7.57 1.14 0.39
N TYR A 150 -6.34 1.64 0.56
CA TYR A 150 -6.09 2.82 1.36
C TYR A 150 -5.37 3.84 0.51
N SER A 151 -5.89 5.06 0.47
CA SER A 151 -5.28 6.13 -0.28
C SER A 151 -5.15 7.43 0.51
N PHE A 152 -4.07 8.14 0.24
CA PHE A 152 -3.71 9.36 0.95
C PHE A 152 -2.88 10.28 0.05
N GLU A 153 -2.87 11.56 0.38
CA GLU A 153 -2.23 12.62 -0.41
C GLU A 153 -1.26 13.42 0.43
N LEU A 154 -0.05 13.67 -0.10
CA LEU A 154 0.86 14.66 0.45
C LEU A 154 0.32 16.05 0.19
N ILE A 155 -0.02 16.77 1.26
CA ILE A 155 -0.65 18.10 1.20
C ILE A 155 0.25 19.22 1.74
N GLY A 156 1.40 18.87 2.33
CA GLY A 156 2.33 19.85 2.89
C GLY A 156 3.57 19.19 3.48
N ASP A 157 4.61 19.97 3.69
CA ASP A 157 5.79 19.59 4.47
C ASP A 157 6.26 20.75 5.36
N GLN A 158 6.92 20.43 6.47
CA GLN A 158 7.48 21.38 7.41
C GLN A 158 8.82 20.89 7.96
N ARG A 159 9.90 21.57 7.55
CA ARG A 159 11.24 21.35 8.10
C ARG A 159 11.33 21.92 9.51
N MET A 160 11.71 21.09 10.47
CA MET A 160 11.74 21.51 11.87
C MET A 160 13.05 22.17 12.28
N PHE A 161 14.22 21.77 11.75
CA PHE A 161 15.52 22.39 12.08
C PHE A 161 16.58 22.18 10.98
N MET A 162 17.48 23.15 10.78
CA MET A 162 18.74 22.94 10.03
C MET A 162 19.92 23.05 10.99
N PRO A 163 20.85 22.08 11.02
CA PRO A 163 22.16 22.32 11.62
C PRO A 163 22.91 23.36 10.75
N ASN A 164 23.46 24.39 11.40
CA ASN A 164 24.30 25.42 10.77
C ASN A 164 25.68 24.89 10.39
#